data_AF-A0AAV3YFS4-F1
#
_entry.id   AF-A0AAV3YFS4-F1
#
_cell.length_a   1.000
_cell.length_b   1.000
_cell.length_c   1.000
_cell.angle_alpha   90.00
_cell.angle_beta   90.00
_cell.angle_gamma   90.00
#
_symmetry.space_group_name_H-M   'P 1'
#
loop_
_entity.id
_entity.type
_entity.pdbx_description
1 polymer ?
#
loop_
_entity_poly.entity_id
_entity_poly.type
_entity_poly.pdbx_seq_one_letter_code
_entity_poly.pdbx_strand_id
1 'polypeptide(L)'
;MKTLLREIIHQRNKPLQTIEDNDLSAKERQKYHADKKHSNLDHKIQGGDTVLVRQQKQNKLTPPYNPAPYIVTYVRESMVTAAKGGHSITRNSSFFKTVPTQDSLSQLAYPEAESRHRSHSYPDELDTPVELTQDDPPPKQTAPQLHPSGTQSEPCTHLVHRWTRPCLSTLHRPRKLRQTHNHTL
;
A
#
# COMPACT_ATOMS: atom_id res chain seq x y z
N MET A 1 -4.78 -64.72 29.40
CA MET A 1 -5.46 -63.82 28.44
C MET A 1 -5.09 -62.38 28.78
N LYS A 2 -4.28 -61.70 27.96
CA LYS A 2 -3.85 -60.30 28.20
C LYS A 2 -4.90 -59.36 27.59
N THR A 3 -5.62 -58.62 28.42
CA THR A 3 -6.64 -57.66 28.00
C THR A 3 -5.99 -56.40 27.41
N LEU A 4 -6.43 -56.00 26.22
CA LEU A 4 -5.95 -54.84 25.44
C LEU A 4 -6.46 -53.51 26.04
N LEU A 5 -6.16 -53.26 27.30
CA LEU A 5 -6.68 -52.10 28.05
C LEU A 5 -5.82 -50.83 27.91
N ARG A 6 -4.69 -50.89 27.20
CA ARG A 6 -3.74 -49.77 27.09
C ARG A 6 -4.08 -48.76 26.00
N GLU A 7 -4.84 -49.16 24.98
CA GLU A 7 -5.09 -48.30 23.81
C GLU A 7 -6.19 -47.26 24.06
N ILE A 8 -7.16 -47.59 24.93
CA ILE A 8 -8.29 -46.72 25.29
C ILE A 8 -7.86 -45.56 26.22
N ILE A 9 -6.84 -45.75 27.04
CA ILE A 9 -6.35 -44.72 27.97
C ILE A 9 -5.57 -43.63 27.22
N HIS A 10 -4.89 -43.99 26.11
CA HIS A 10 -4.07 -43.05 25.36
C HIS A 10 -4.90 -42.03 24.56
N GLN A 11 -6.10 -42.40 24.11
CA GLN A 11 -7.02 -41.48 23.43
C GLN A 11 -7.71 -40.49 24.40
N ARG A 12 -7.90 -40.87 25.67
CA ARG A 12 -8.51 -40.00 26.70
C ARG A 12 -7.58 -38.92 27.24
N ASN A 13 -6.26 -39.09 27.10
CA ASN A 13 -5.25 -38.19 27.65
C ASN A 13 -4.57 -37.32 26.59
N LYS A 14 -5.27 -36.99 25.50
CA LYS A 14 -4.85 -35.84 24.68
C LYS A 14 -5.28 -34.58 25.43
N PRO A 15 -4.35 -33.72 25.90
CA PRO A 15 -4.75 -32.48 26.53
C PRO A 15 -5.56 -31.70 25.51
N LEU A 16 -6.82 -31.43 25.84
CA LEU A 16 -7.65 -30.50 25.08
C LEU A 16 -6.89 -29.16 25.11
N GLN A 17 -6.54 -28.63 23.93
CA GLN A 17 -5.91 -27.32 23.87
C GLN A 17 -6.76 -26.34 24.66
N THR A 18 -6.14 -25.67 25.61
CA THR A 18 -6.83 -24.74 26.47
C THR A 18 -7.29 -23.54 25.63
N ILE A 19 -8.22 -22.75 26.18
CA ILE A 19 -8.64 -21.50 25.54
C ILE A 19 -7.42 -20.57 25.33
N GLU A 20 -6.47 -20.62 26.26
CA GLU A 20 -5.22 -19.85 26.20
C GLU A 20 -4.33 -20.30 25.02
N ASP A 21 -4.18 -21.61 24.79
CA ASP A 21 -3.39 -22.13 23.66
C ASP A 21 -3.97 -21.68 22.31
N ASN A 22 -5.29 -21.70 22.17
CA ASN A 22 -5.97 -21.22 20.97
C ASN A 22 -5.78 -19.72 20.76
N ASP A 23 -5.95 -18.91 21.81
CA ASP A 23 -5.75 -17.46 21.74
C ASP A 23 -4.30 -17.10 21.41
N LEU A 24 -3.32 -17.76 22.03
CA LEU A 24 -1.90 -17.59 21.71
C LEU A 24 -1.62 -17.96 20.26
N SER A 25 -2.09 -19.11 19.79
CA SER A 25 -1.88 -19.52 18.40
C SER A 25 -2.55 -18.57 17.40
N ALA A 26 -3.72 -18.01 17.72
CA ALA A 26 -4.39 -17.02 16.89
C ALA A 26 -3.59 -15.71 16.83
N LYS A 27 -3.09 -15.23 17.97
CA LYS A 27 -2.22 -14.04 18.06
C LYS A 27 -0.91 -14.24 17.30
N GLU A 28 -0.29 -15.41 17.41
CA GLU A 28 0.91 -15.77 16.67
C GLU A 28 0.67 -15.75 15.15
N ARG A 29 -0.45 -16.33 14.69
CA ARG A 29 -0.83 -16.27 13.27
C ARG A 29 -1.05 -14.85 12.79
N GLN A 30 -1.77 -14.02 13.57
CA GLN A 30 -1.99 -12.62 13.26
C GLN A 30 -0.67 -11.85 13.16
N LYS A 31 0.23 -12.04 14.13
CA LYS A 31 1.58 -11.46 14.12
C LYS A 31 2.38 -11.92 12.92
N TYR A 32 2.40 -13.22 12.61
CA TYR A 32 3.09 -13.75 11.43
C TYR A 32 2.59 -13.10 10.14
N HIS A 33 1.28 -12.92 9.98
CA HIS A 33 0.73 -12.29 8.78
C HIS A 33 1.02 -10.78 8.72
N ALA A 34 0.93 -10.09 9.86
CA ALA A 34 1.31 -8.68 9.95
C ALA A 34 2.79 -8.49 9.62
N ASP A 35 3.66 -9.24 10.29
CA ASP A 35 5.10 -9.25 10.07
C ASP A 35 5.39 -9.64 8.62
N LYS A 36 4.92 -10.78 8.09
CA LYS A 36 5.14 -11.16 6.68
C LYS A 36 4.75 -10.07 5.68
N LYS A 37 3.70 -9.29 5.96
CA LYS A 37 3.29 -8.15 5.13
C LYS A 37 4.16 -6.90 5.34
N HIS A 38 4.74 -6.72 6.54
CA HIS A 38 5.54 -5.57 6.96
C HIS A 38 7.06 -5.82 7.03
N SER A 39 7.55 -7.05 6.90
CA SER A 39 8.93 -7.51 7.10
C SER A 39 9.84 -7.09 5.95
N ASN A 40 10.06 -5.81 5.77
CA ASN A 40 10.99 -5.25 4.80
C ASN A 40 10.49 -5.29 3.35
N LEU A 41 9.43 -4.51 3.07
CA LEU A 41 9.46 -3.72 1.85
C LEU A 41 10.28 -2.44 2.12
N ASP A 42 11.54 -2.64 2.50
CA ASP A 42 12.48 -1.55 2.57
C ASP A 42 12.62 -1.00 1.15
N HIS A 43 12.12 0.21 0.97
CA HIS A 43 12.32 0.96 -0.26
C HIS A 43 13.83 1.03 -0.59
N LYS A 44 14.17 0.78 -1.85
CA LYS A 44 15.56 0.75 -2.35
C LYS A 44 16.21 2.15 -2.47
N ILE A 45 15.60 3.19 -1.91
CA ILE A 45 16.07 4.56 -2.10
C ILE A 45 17.17 4.85 -1.09
N GLN A 46 18.32 5.29 -1.58
CA GLN A 46 19.48 5.64 -0.76
C GLN A 46 19.81 7.13 -0.89
N GLY A 47 20.59 7.63 0.06
CA GLY A 47 21.17 8.98 -0.04
C GLY A 47 22.04 9.10 -1.29
N GLY A 48 21.89 10.18 -2.03
CA GLY A 48 22.58 10.42 -3.30
C GLY A 48 21.81 9.94 -4.55
N ASP A 49 20.75 9.14 -4.39
CA ASP A 49 19.95 8.69 -5.53
C ASP A 49 19.27 9.88 -6.22
N THR A 50 19.19 9.79 -7.55
CA THR A 50 18.39 10.72 -8.35
C THR A 50 16.95 10.22 -8.41
N VAL A 51 16.00 11.05 -7.99
CA VAL A 51 14.58 10.68 -7.88
C VAL A 51 13.65 11.71 -8.50
N LEU A 52 12.55 11.25 -9.07
CA LEU A 52 11.40 12.07 -9.45
C LEU A 52 10.38 12.09 -8.33
N VAL A 53 9.81 13.27 -8.07
CA VAL A 53 8.83 13.48 -6.99
C VAL A 53 7.42 13.49 -7.56
N ARG A 54 6.49 12.76 -6.93
CA ARG A 54 5.07 12.76 -7.32
C ARG A 54 4.46 14.14 -7.13
N GLN A 55 3.78 14.64 -8.16
CA GLN A 55 3.15 15.97 -8.14
C GLN A 55 1.63 15.90 -7.99
N GLN A 56 1.02 17.01 -7.58
CA GLN A 56 -0.44 17.14 -7.54
C GLN A 56 -0.99 17.15 -8.97
N LYS A 57 -2.03 16.35 -9.21
CA LYS A 57 -2.69 16.27 -10.51
C LYS A 57 -3.57 17.51 -10.70
N GLN A 58 -3.27 18.32 -11.71
CA GLN A 58 -4.05 19.51 -12.04
C GLN A 58 -5.16 19.19 -13.07
N ASN A 59 -4.88 18.32 -14.04
CA ASN A 59 -5.83 17.90 -15.07
C ASN A 59 -5.60 16.42 -15.47
N LYS A 60 -6.41 15.88 -16.39
CA LYS A 60 -6.32 14.47 -16.82
C LYS A 60 -4.98 14.12 -17.48
N LEU A 61 -4.35 15.07 -18.18
CA LEU A 61 -3.12 14.89 -18.94
C LEU A 61 -1.85 15.27 -18.15
N THR A 62 -2.00 15.72 -16.90
CA THR A 62 -0.87 16.12 -16.06
C THR A 62 -0.04 14.86 -15.75
N PRO A 63 1.28 14.86 -16.02
CA PRO A 63 2.11 13.72 -15.66
C PRO A 63 2.09 13.51 -14.14
N PRO A 64 2.14 12.26 -13.66
CA PRO A 64 2.03 11.98 -12.23
C PRO A 64 3.26 12.44 -11.42
N TYR A 65 4.42 12.61 -12.06
CA TYR A 65 5.67 13.02 -11.43
C TYR A 65 6.16 14.33 -12.02
N ASN A 66 6.86 15.12 -11.20
CA ASN A 66 7.56 16.30 -11.64
C ASN A 66 8.75 15.86 -12.53
N PRO A 67 8.91 16.40 -13.75
CA PRO A 67 10.00 16.03 -14.65
C PRO A 67 11.38 16.47 -14.12
N ALA A 68 11.43 17.42 -13.19
CA ALA A 68 12.67 17.84 -12.57
C ALA A 68 13.18 16.78 -11.57
N PRO A 69 14.39 16.23 -11.77
CA PRO A 69 14.99 15.33 -10.80
C PRO A 69 15.43 16.07 -9.54
N TYR A 70 15.33 15.36 -8.41
CA TYR A 70 15.83 15.76 -7.10
C TYR A 70 16.91 14.77 -6.66
N ILE A 71 17.83 15.24 -5.82
CA ILE A 71 18.84 14.38 -5.19
C ILE A 71 18.39 14.09 -3.76
N VAL A 72 18.40 12.81 -3.38
CA VAL A 72 18.07 12.39 -2.02
C VAL A 72 19.19 12.81 -1.07
N THR A 73 18.86 13.59 -0.05
CA THR A 73 19.83 14.08 0.94
C THR A 73 19.81 13.28 2.23
N TYR A 74 18.63 12.79 2.63
CA TYR A 74 18.46 12.06 3.88
C TYR A 74 17.33 11.04 3.78
N VAL A 75 17.56 9.84 4.30
CA VAL A 75 16.59 8.75 4.36
C VAL A 75 16.48 8.28 5.81
N ARG A 76 15.26 8.18 6.31
CA ARG A 76 14.94 7.67 7.64
C ARG A 76 13.73 6.77 7.57
N GLU A 77 13.95 5.46 7.73
CA GLU A 77 12.90 4.46 7.54
C GLU A 77 12.16 4.76 6.23
N SER A 78 10.82 4.78 6.21
CA SER A 78 10.05 5.11 5.00
C SER A 78 10.08 6.58 4.56
N MET A 79 10.68 7.50 5.34
CA MET A 79 10.70 8.93 5.06
C MET A 79 11.97 9.34 4.31
N VAL A 80 11.79 9.97 3.15
CA VAL A 80 12.84 10.39 2.26
C VAL A 80 12.79 11.91 2.12
N THR A 81 13.95 12.55 2.26
CA THR A 81 14.14 13.97 1.98
C THR A 81 14.99 14.13 0.73
N ALA A 82 14.48 14.89 -0.23
CA ALA A 82 15.19 15.18 -1.47
C ALA A 82 15.26 16.69 -1.70
N ALA A 83 16.37 17.16 -2.28
CA ALA A 83 16.63 18.57 -2.50
C ALA A 83 16.99 18.86 -3.96
N LYS A 84 16.61 20.06 -4.40
CA LYS A 84 16.95 20.63 -5.70
C LYS A 84 17.02 22.16 -5.57
N GLY A 85 18.16 22.75 -5.91
CA GLY A 85 18.29 24.21 -6.08
C GLY A 85 17.78 25.06 -4.90
N GLY A 86 18.06 24.65 -3.66
CA GLY A 86 17.60 25.35 -2.44
C GLY A 86 16.19 24.98 -1.98
N HIS A 87 15.44 24.17 -2.74
CA HIS A 87 14.16 23.62 -2.31
C HIS A 87 14.32 22.18 -1.82
N SER A 88 13.74 21.84 -0.67
CA SER A 88 13.78 20.50 -0.08
C SER A 88 12.37 19.98 0.20
N ILE A 89 12.13 18.71 -0.07
CA ILE A 89 10.85 18.03 0.13
C ILE A 89 11.07 16.75 0.93
N THR A 90 10.29 16.57 2.00
CA THR A 90 10.31 15.36 2.84
C THR A 90 8.96 14.64 2.78
N ARG A 91 8.95 13.40 2.29
CA ARG A 91 7.75 12.58 2.05
C ARG A 91 8.06 11.09 2.25
N ASN A 92 7.02 10.25 2.29
CA ASN A 92 7.20 8.80 2.25
C ASN A 92 7.84 8.36 0.92
N SER A 93 8.65 7.31 0.95
CA SER A 93 9.37 6.73 -0.19
C SER A 93 8.48 6.40 -1.40
N SER A 94 7.22 6.04 -1.18
CA SER A 94 6.24 5.77 -2.25
C SER A 94 5.91 6.98 -3.15
N PHE A 95 6.27 8.20 -2.73
CA PHE A 95 6.10 9.42 -3.53
C PHE A 95 7.28 9.67 -4.47
N PHE A 96 8.33 8.86 -4.39
CA PHE A 96 9.54 9.01 -5.18
C PHE A 96 9.65 7.87 -6.18
N LYS A 97 10.16 8.18 -7.38
CA LYS A 97 10.62 7.18 -8.35
C LYS A 97 12.09 7.37 -8.61
N THR A 98 12.88 6.32 -8.45
CA THR A 98 14.31 6.34 -8.75
C THR A 98 14.55 6.42 -10.26
N VAL A 99 15.52 7.24 -10.65
CA VAL A 99 15.99 7.34 -12.02
C VAL A 99 17.28 6.52 -12.12
N PRO A 100 17.33 5.50 -12.99
CA PRO A 100 18.55 4.73 -13.19
C PRO A 100 19.62 5.65 -13.80
N THR A 101 20.82 5.61 -13.23
CA THR A 101 21.99 6.28 -13.80
C THR A 101 22.55 5.40 -14.93
N GLN A 102 23.28 5.97 -15.89
CA GLN A 102 23.88 5.24 -17.03
C GLN A 102 24.65 3.99 -16.58
N ASP A 103 25.36 4.07 -15.45
CA ASP A 103 26.11 2.95 -14.85
C ASP A 103 25.21 1.77 -14.43
N SER A 104 23.94 2.04 -14.09
CA SER A 104 22.95 1.02 -13.71
C SER A 104 22.14 0.47 -14.88
N LEU A 105 22.12 1.16 -16.03
CA LEU A 105 21.40 0.72 -17.22
C LEU A 105 22.12 -0.43 -17.95
N SER A 106 23.44 -0.49 -17.83
CA SER A 106 24.27 -1.57 -18.41
C SER A 106 23.94 -2.95 -17.83
N GLN A 107 23.40 -3.02 -16.61
CA GLN A 107 22.98 -4.25 -15.94
C GLN A 107 21.55 -4.69 -16.27
N LEU A 108 20.73 -3.82 -16.89
CA LEU A 108 19.35 -4.13 -17.31
C LEU A 108 19.24 -4.38 -18.82
N ALA A 109 20.35 -4.78 -19.45
CA ALA A 109 20.34 -5.29 -20.81
C ALA A 109 19.35 -6.46 -20.87
N TYR A 110 18.17 -6.20 -21.45
CA TYR A 110 17.25 -7.25 -21.86
C TYR A 110 18.05 -8.25 -22.69
N PRO A 111 17.96 -9.57 -22.43
CA PRO A 111 18.50 -10.52 -23.38
C PRO A 111 17.81 -10.19 -24.70
N GLU A 112 18.64 -9.96 -25.72
CA GLU A 112 18.27 -9.79 -27.11
C GLU A 112 17.58 -11.08 -27.56
N ALA A 113 16.32 -11.24 -27.15
CA ALA A 113 15.45 -12.26 -27.67
C ALA A 113 15.17 -11.83 -29.10
N GLU A 114 15.88 -12.49 -30.02
CA GLU A 114 15.74 -12.37 -31.45
C GLU A 114 14.35 -11.90 -31.84
N SER A 115 14.34 -10.81 -32.60
CA SER A 115 13.19 -10.30 -33.32
C SER A 115 12.54 -11.42 -34.13
N ARG A 116 11.61 -12.16 -33.54
CA ARG A 116 10.50 -12.72 -34.29
C ARG A 116 9.64 -11.52 -34.67
N HIS A 117 10.05 -10.84 -35.73
CA HIS A 117 9.14 -10.16 -36.62
C HIS A 117 8.09 -11.20 -37.02
N ARG A 118 7.07 -11.38 -36.19
CA ARG A 118 5.81 -11.91 -36.68
C ARG A 118 5.26 -10.76 -37.49
N SER A 119 5.62 -10.74 -38.77
CA SER A 119 4.95 -9.98 -39.80
C SER A 119 3.48 -10.30 -39.66
N HIS A 120 2.75 -9.48 -38.90
CA HIS A 120 1.32 -9.35 -39.12
C HIS A 120 1.24 -8.61 -40.44
N SER A 121 1.36 -9.36 -41.53
CA SER A 121 0.84 -8.95 -42.81
C SER A 121 -0.66 -8.76 -42.60
N TYR A 122 -1.07 -7.52 -42.32
CA TYR A 122 -2.43 -7.12 -42.63
C TYR A 122 -2.59 -7.36 -44.14
N PRO A 123 -3.56 -8.17 -44.59
CA PRO A 123 -3.88 -8.21 -46.00
C PRO A 123 -4.35 -6.80 -46.38
N ASP A 124 -3.60 -6.20 -47.28
CA ASP A 124 -4.00 -5.04 -48.03
C ASP A 124 -5.13 -5.47 -48.97
N GLU A 125 -6.17 -4.64 -49.03
CA GLU A 125 -7.24 -4.62 -50.04
C GLU A 125 -8.28 -5.75 -49.99
N LEU A 126 -9.56 -5.38 -49.87
CA LEU A 126 -10.46 -5.35 -51.03
C LEU A 126 -11.70 -4.53 -50.71
N ASP A 127 -11.80 -3.44 -51.46
CA ASP A 127 -12.99 -2.66 -51.75
C ASP A 127 -14.23 -3.57 -51.87
N THR A 128 -15.12 -3.51 -50.87
CA THR A 128 -16.48 -4.05 -50.98
C THR A 128 -17.43 -2.89 -50.80
N PRO A 129 -18.24 -2.56 -51.81
CA PRO A 129 -19.29 -1.57 -51.64
C PRO A 129 -20.25 -2.10 -50.58
N VAL A 130 -20.30 -1.44 -49.43
CA VAL A 130 -21.33 -1.71 -48.42
C VAL A 130 -22.64 -1.21 -49.00
N GLU A 131 -23.42 -2.14 -49.56
CA GLU A 131 -24.81 -1.94 -49.93
C GLU A 131 -25.58 -1.52 -48.68
N LEU A 132 -26.17 -0.32 -48.72
CA LEU A 132 -27.08 0.20 -47.70
C LEU A 132 -28.33 -0.67 -47.68
N THR A 133 -28.37 -1.70 -46.81
CA THR A 133 -29.63 -2.36 -46.48
C THR A 133 -30.27 -1.63 -45.29
N GLN A 134 -31.45 -1.08 -45.56
CA GLN A 134 -32.35 -0.45 -44.60
C GLN A 134 -32.93 -1.46 -43.61
N ASP A 135 -33.17 -0.93 -42.40
CA ASP A 135 -34.22 -1.29 -41.44
C ASP A 135 -34.24 -2.70 -40.84
N ASP A 136 -33.81 -2.79 -39.57
CA ASP A 136 -34.57 -3.47 -38.53
C ASP A 136 -34.35 -2.80 -37.15
N PRO A 137 -35.41 -2.56 -36.35
CA PRO A 137 -35.30 -1.86 -35.06
C PRO A 137 -34.61 -2.72 -33.98
N PRO A 138 -33.86 -2.11 -33.05
CA PRO A 138 -33.22 -2.85 -31.97
C PRO A 138 -34.26 -3.46 -31.01
N PRO A 139 -34.10 -4.71 -30.56
CA PRO A 139 -34.98 -5.32 -29.58
C PRO A 139 -34.92 -4.57 -28.24
N LYS A 140 -36.10 -4.31 -27.67
CA LYS A 140 -36.32 -3.67 -26.36
C LYS A 140 -35.44 -4.33 -25.28
N GLN A 141 -34.47 -3.59 -24.76
CA GLN A 141 -33.81 -3.93 -23.52
C GLN A 141 -34.83 -3.79 -22.38
N THR A 142 -35.23 -4.92 -21.82
CA THR A 142 -35.98 -4.94 -20.55
C THR A 142 -35.03 -4.45 -19.46
N ALA A 143 -35.38 -3.32 -18.85
CA ALA A 143 -34.67 -2.78 -17.71
C ALA A 143 -34.63 -3.80 -16.55
N PRO A 144 -33.52 -3.93 -15.81
CA PRO A 144 -33.51 -4.70 -14.57
C PRO A 144 -34.48 -4.03 -13.58
N GLN A 145 -35.50 -4.76 -13.17
CA GLN A 145 -36.48 -4.29 -12.20
C GLN A 145 -35.80 -4.08 -10.84
N LEU A 146 -35.94 -2.87 -10.31
CA LEU A 146 -35.62 -2.54 -8.93
C LEU A 146 -36.58 -3.30 -8.02
N HIS A 147 -36.08 -4.28 -7.27
CA HIS A 147 -36.83 -4.89 -6.17
C HIS A 147 -36.69 -3.99 -4.93
N PRO A 148 -37.77 -3.47 -4.34
CA PRO A 148 -37.72 -2.87 -3.02
C PRO A 148 -37.77 -3.99 -1.97
N SER A 149 -36.61 -4.56 -1.62
CA SER A 149 -36.49 -5.35 -0.39
C SER A 149 -36.27 -4.40 0.78
N GLY A 150 -37.38 -3.96 1.37
CA GLY A 150 -37.36 -3.37 2.70
C GLY A 150 -36.85 -4.39 3.71
N THR A 151 -35.65 -4.16 4.24
CA THR A 151 -35.30 -4.65 5.57
C THR A 151 -35.28 -3.41 6.45
N GLN A 152 -36.33 -3.26 7.25
CA GLN A 152 -36.37 -2.29 8.33
C GLN A 152 -35.23 -2.64 9.29
N SER A 153 -34.15 -1.87 9.27
CA SER A 153 -33.21 -1.86 10.39
C SER A 153 -33.78 -0.88 11.41
N GLU A 154 -34.18 -1.41 12.56
CA GLU A 154 -34.53 -0.58 13.70
C GLU A 154 -33.33 0.31 14.07
N PRO A 155 -33.54 1.59 14.41
CA PRO A 155 -32.46 2.44 14.88
C PRO A 155 -31.97 1.90 16.23
N CYS A 156 -30.73 1.42 16.27
CA CYS A 156 -30.05 1.04 17.49
C CYS A 156 -29.90 2.29 18.37
N THR A 157 -30.82 2.49 19.31
CA THR A 157 -30.79 3.55 20.32
C THR A 157 -29.81 3.17 21.43
N HIS A 158 -28.52 3.02 21.08
CA HIS A 158 -27.45 2.96 22.06
C HIS A 158 -26.59 4.22 21.99
N LEU A 159 -27.02 5.20 22.78
CA LEU A 159 -26.17 5.91 23.73
C LEU A 159 -24.94 6.59 23.11
N VAL A 160 -25.18 7.77 22.53
CA VAL A 160 -24.16 8.77 22.20
C VAL A 160 -23.39 9.19 23.46
N HIS A 161 -22.37 8.42 23.83
CA HIS A 161 -21.32 8.94 24.68
C HIS A 161 -20.53 9.94 23.84
N ARG A 162 -20.87 11.20 24.07
CA ARG A 162 -20.22 12.39 23.55
C ARG A 162 -18.78 12.41 24.08
N TRP A 163 -17.82 11.93 23.30
CA TRP A 163 -16.40 12.12 23.59
C TRP A 163 -16.01 13.57 23.28
N THR A 164 -16.42 14.51 24.13
CA THR A 164 -15.75 15.80 24.18
C THR A 164 -14.37 15.57 24.80
N ARG A 165 -13.34 15.49 23.97
CA ARG A 165 -11.96 15.63 24.42
C ARG A 165 -11.80 17.01 25.07
N PRO A 166 -11.48 17.14 26.36
CA PRO A 166 -11.09 18.43 26.89
C PRO A 166 -9.75 18.83 26.24
N CYS A 167 -9.80 19.95 25.52
CA CYS A 167 -8.64 20.65 24.99
C CYS A 167 -7.80 21.15 26.18
N LEU A 168 -6.78 20.39 26.59
CA LEU A 168 -5.75 20.88 27.50
C LEU A 168 -4.84 21.84 26.74
N SER A 169 -5.30 23.08 26.71
CA SER A 169 -4.45 24.23 26.39
C SER A 169 -3.49 24.48 27.54
N THR A 170 -2.23 24.70 27.16
CA THR A 170 -1.23 25.56 27.81
C THR A 170 -0.89 25.34 29.29
N LEU A 171 0.26 24.71 29.53
CA LEU A 171 1.17 25.10 30.61
C LEU A 171 2.61 25.00 30.10
N HIS A 172 3.08 26.10 29.51
CA HIS A 172 4.50 26.38 29.34
C HIS A 172 5.14 26.44 30.73
N ARG A 173 5.96 25.45 31.08
CA ARG A 173 6.79 25.50 32.29
C ARG A 173 8.15 26.06 31.91
N PRO A 174 8.54 27.28 32.34
CA PRO A 174 9.87 27.79 32.04
C PRO A 174 10.94 26.95 32.77
N ARG A 175 11.95 26.56 32.00
CA ARG A 175 13.16 25.86 32.44
C ARG A 175 13.92 26.80 33.38
N LYS A 176 13.97 26.48 34.69
CA LYS A 176 14.83 27.22 35.64
C LYS A 176 16.29 27.09 35.18
N LEU A 177 16.91 28.23 34.88
CA LEU A 177 18.34 28.38 34.65
C LEU A 177 19.06 28.04 35.96
N ARG A 178 19.89 26.99 35.98
CA ARG A 178 20.77 26.71 37.12
C ARG A 178 21.93 27.70 37.04
N GLN A 179 22.00 28.63 37.98
CA GLN A 179 23.22 29.41 38.21
C GLN A 179 24.25 28.48 38.88
N THR A 180 25.40 28.30 38.22
CA THR A 180 26.58 27.69 38.83
C THR A 180 27.35 28.81 39.54
N HIS A 181 27.41 28.77 40.87
CA HIS A 181 28.32 29.61 41.63
C HIS A 181 29.72 28.98 41.57
N ASN A 182 30.65 29.69 40.93
CA ASN A 182 32.07 29.39 41.05
C ASN A 182 32.52 29.81 42.44
N HIS A 183 32.93 28.85 43.27
CA HIS A 183 33.65 29.15 44.50
C HIS A 183 35.14 29.26 44.15
N THR A 184 35.66 30.49 44.25
CA THR A 184 37.09 30.76 44.38
C THR A 184 37.36 30.93 45.87
N LEU A 185 38.27 30.11 46.40
CA LEU A 185 39.37 30.42 47.34
C LEU A 185 39.91 29.11 47.92
#